data_AF-A0A932R217-F1
#
_entry.id   AF-A0A932R217-F1
#
_cell.length_a   1.000
_cell.length_b   1.000
_cell.length_c   1.000
_cell.angle_alpha   90.00
_cell.angle_beta   90.00
_cell.angle_gamma   90.00
#
_symmetry.space_group_name_H-M   'P 1'
#
loop_
_entity.id
_entity.type
_entity.pdbx_description
1 polymer ?
#
loop_
_entity_poly.entity_id
_entity_poly.type
_entity_poly.pdbx_seq_one_letter_code
_entity_poly.pdbx_strand_id
1 'polypeptide(L)'
;MPCNIGFKSYQEVYLPVPKPKKLAKKVEAPKVDPELLNKLGETSPGFVEWFNEFDVKGLLELVLNETLEGKKLGGFSFSIDGSFVVAKAKYTTDAEKKKAEQTIDKIMNEFQMRTLVMVAKLLDFNCRLMNEDGTITIEGEKPNPDNDQVSRYLRITRRADGKSEIMFEHYSAPEALVEERIKFTVLAQKLGVPIDFTLPREVGSPIAIGITHKDHLKQ
;
A
#
# COMPACT_ATOMS: atom_id res chain seq x y z
N MET A 1 -10.26 10.49 -12.82
CA MET A 1 -11.72 10.30 -12.59
C MET A 1 -12.02 8.82 -12.79
N PRO A 2 -12.87 8.18 -11.97
CA PRO A 2 -13.31 6.82 -12.24
C PRO A 2 -14.09 6.80 -13.56
N CYS A 3 -13.59 6.08 -14.56
CA CYS A 3 -14.26 5.91 -15.85
C CYS A 3 -14.80 4.47 -15.99
N ASN A 4 -15.67 4.23 -16.97
CA ASN A 4 -16.30 2.91 -17.20
C ASN A 4 -15.55 2.14 -18.29
N ILE A 5 -14.23 2.01 -18.14
CA ILE A 5 -13.37 1.28 -19.07
C ILE A 5 -12.84 0.02 -18.36
N GLY A 6 -13.09 -1.14 -18.95
CA GLY A 6 -12.62 -2.42 -18.40
C GLY A 6 -13.29 -2.82 -17.09
N PHE A 7 -12.72 -3.83 -16.45
CA PHE A 7 -13.07 -4.26 -15.11
C PHE A 7 -12.40 -3.38 -14.07
N LYS A 8 -13.15 -3.04 -13.02
CA LYS A 8 -12.66 -2.29 -11.88
C LYS A 8 -13.16 -2.88 -10.57
N SER A 9 -12.35 -2.70 -9.54
CA SER A 9 -12.74 -2.93 -8.15
C SER A 9 -12.61 -1.65 -7.36
N TYR A 10 -13.63 -1.37 -6.58
CA TYR A 10 -13.61 -0.33 -5.56
C TYR A 10 -13.82 -0.98 -4.21
N GLN A 11 -12.98 -0.63 -3.24
CA GLN A 11 -13.06 -1.22 -1.92
C GLN A 11 -12.76 -0.21 -0.82
N GLU A 12 -13.73 -0.04 0.10
CA GLU A 12 -13.42 0.54 1.40
C GLU A 12 -12.57 -0.46 2.17
N VAL A 13 -11.49 0.03 2.77
CA VAL A 13 -10.56 -0.79 3.54
C VAL A 13 -10.24 -0.11 4.86
N TYR A 14 -9.92 -0.92 5.86
CA TYR A 14 -9.33 -0.42 7.09
C TYR A 14 -7.82 -0.64 7.06
N LEU A 15 -7.08 0.47 7.07
CA LEU A 15 -5.61 0.49 7.20
C LEU A 15 -5.27 0.97 8.62
N PRO A 16 -5.22 0.08 9.62
CA PRO A 16 -4.86 0.51 10.97
C PRO A 16 -3.45 1.10 10.94
N VAL A 17 -3.28 2.27 11.58
CA VAL A 17 -1.96 2.88 11.74
C VAL A 17 -1.06 1.86 12.44
N PRO A 18 0.11 1.50 11.89
CA PRO A 18 1.00 0.59 12.58
C PRO A 18 1.46 1.30 13.85
N LYS A 19 0.99 0.82 15.00
CA LYS A 19 1.46 1.35 16.30
C LYS A 19 2.87 0.80 16.52
N PRO A 20 3.91 1.64 16.66
CA PRO A 20 5.24 1.14 16.95
C PRO A 20 5.20 0.44 18.29
N LYS A 21 5.78 -0.75 18.37
CA LYS A 21 5.66 -1.56 19.58
C LYS A 21 6.68 -1.13 20.62
N LYS A 22 6.20 -0.40 21.62
CA LYS A 22 6.38 -0.64 23.07
C LYS A 22 7.86 -0.80 23.53
N LEU A 23 8.32 -0.15 24.60
CA LEU A 23 7.84 -0.41 25.98
C LEU A 23 7.01 -1.71 26.10
N ALA A 24 7.57 -2.83 25.62
CA ALA A 24 7.18 -4.26 25.75
C ALA A 24 5.75 -4.76 25.37
N LYS A 25 5.54 -5.26 24.14
CA LYS A 25 4.75 -6.48 23.78
C LYS A 25 4.84 -6.65 22.25
N LYS A 26 5.25 -7.81 21.70
CA LYS A 26 5.29 -8.11 20.25
C LYS A 26 3.87 -8.22 19.65
N VAL A 27 3.60 -7.68 18.45
CA VAL A 27 2.41 -7.98 17.61
C VAL A 27 3.16 -8.64 16.48
N GLU A 28 2.77 -9.86 16.14
CA GLU A 28 3.26 -10.47 14.93
C GLU A 28 2.84 -9.61 13.72
N ALA A 29 3.61 -9.63 12.65
CA ALA A 29 3.15 -9.06 11.39
C ALA A 29 1.80 -9.72 11.04
N PRO A 30 0.91 -9.04 10.30
CA PRO A 30 -0.23 -9.72 9.72
C PRO A 30 0.27 -10.98 9.02
N LYS A 31 -0.28 -12.14 9.39
CA LYS A 31 0.06 -13.39 8.73
C LYS A 31 -0.43 -13.26 7.29
N VAL A 32 0.46 -13.57 6.34
CA VAL A 32 0.05 -13.64 4.94
C VAL A 32 -1.05 -14.70 4.84
N ASP A 33 -2.14 -14.36 4.17
CA ASP A 33 -3.27 -15.28 4.03
C ASP A 33 -2.85 -16.49 3.17
N PRO A 34 -2.81 -17.72 3.75
CA PRO A 34 -2.37 -18.90 3.03
C PRO A 34 -3.33 -19.31 1.91
N GLU A 35 -4.62 -18.99 2.01
CA GLU A 35 -5.58 -19.28 0.94
C GLU A 35 -5.33 -18.39 -0.28
N LEU A 36 -4.98 -17.12 -0.05
CA LEU A 36 -4.58 -16.19 -1.11
C LEU A 36 -3.29 -16.64 -1.80
N LEU A 37 -2.28 -17.07 -1.04
CA LEU A 37 -1.04 -17.59 -1.59
C LEU A 37 -1.26 -18.89 -2.39
N ASN A 38 -2.11 -19.79 -1.93
CA ASN A 38 -2.42 -21.03 -2.66
C ASN A 38 -3.10 -20.72 -4.00
N LYS A 39 -4.08 -19.80 -4.00
CA LYS A 39 -4.73 -19.34 -5.25
C LYS A 39 -3.73 -18.72 -6.22
N LEU A 40 -2.79 -17.90 -5.72
CA LEU A 40 -1.71 -17.37 -6.54
C LEU A 40 -0.73 -18.45 -7.02
N GLY A 41 -0.53 -19.52 -6.27
CA GLY A 41 0.33 -20.65 -6.67
C GLY A 41 -0.19 -21.36 -7.91
N GLU A 42 -1.51 -21.35 -8.13
CA GLU A 42 -2.15 -21.93 -9.31
C GLU A 42 -2.04 -21.01 -10.55
N THR A 43 -2.22 -19.70 -10.38
CA THR A 43 -2.26 -18.75 -11.52
C THR A 43 -0.92 -18.06 -11.81
N SER A 44 -0.05 -17.93 -10.81
CA SER A 44 1.19 -17.15 -10.85
C SER A 44 2.31 -17.83 -10.02
N PRO A 45 2.72 -19.07 -10.33
CA PRO A 45 3.71 -19.81 -9.54
C PRO A 45 5.06 -19.08 -9.42
N GLY A 46 5.53 -18.44 -10.50
CA GLY A 46 6.78 -17.66 -10.46
C GLY A 46 6.72 -16.44 -9.54
N PHE A 47 5.55 -15.83 -9.37
CA PHE A 47 5.37 -14.77 -8.37
C PHE A 47 5.47 -15.34 -6.96
N VAL A 48 4.90 -16.52 -6.69
CA VAL A 48 4.96 -17.14 -5.36
C VAL A 48 6.38 -17.55 -4.99
N GLU A 49 7.15 -18.08 -5.95
CA GLU A 49 8.58 -18.39 -5.76
C GLU A 49 9.38 -17.13 -5.40
N TRP A 50 9.29 -16.10 -6.23
CA TRP A 50 9.90 -14.79 -5.96
C TRP A 50 9.43 -14.21 -4.62
N PHE A 51 8.12 -14.29 -4.34
CA PHE A 51 7.54 -13.79 -3.10
C PHE A 51 8.13 -14.49 -1.90
N ASN A 52 8.40 -15.81 -1.95
CA ASN A 52 8.96 -16.54 -0.81
C ASN A 52 10.42 -16.14 -0.53
N GLU A 53 11.21 -15.91 -1.57
CA GLU A 53 12.63 -15.51 -1.47
C GLU A 53 12.83 -14.03 -1.12
N PHE A 54 11.82 -13.19 -1.36
CA PHE A 54 11.91 -11.74 -1.17
C PHE A 54 12.20 -11.35 0.30
N ASP A 55 13.35 -10.71 0.53
CA ASP A 55 13.68 -10.08 1.82
C ASP A 55 13.13 -8.65 1.90
N VAL A 56 12.32 -8.39 2.92
CA VAL A 56 11.65 -7.12 3.14
C VAL A 56 12.51 -6.08 3.86
N LYS A 57 13.57 -6.50 4.56
CA LYS A 57 14.26 -5.61 5.51
C LYS A 57 14.86 -4.38 4.83
N GLY A 58 15.64 -4.59 3.77
CA GLY A 58 16.29 -3.49 3.06
C GLY A 58 15.29 -2.51 2.43
N LEU A 59 14.14 -3.02 1.98
CA LEU A 59 13.06 -2.19 1.43
C LEU A 59 12.41 -1.32 2.53
N LEU A 60 12.11 -1.90 3.69
CA LEU A 60 11.52 -1.17 4.80
C LEU A 60 12.47 -0.10 5.36
N GLU A 61 13.78 -0.36 5.36
CA GLU A 61 14.80 0.62 5.74
C GLU A 61 14.84 1.80 4.76
N LEU A 62 14.77 1.53 3.44
CA LEU A 62 14.66 2.57 2.42
C LEU A 62 13.40 3.43 2.63
N VAL A 63 12.23 2.78 2.80
CA VAL A 63 10.96 3.47 3.04
C VAL A 63 11.02 4.31 4.31
N LEU A 64 11.64 3.79 5.37
CA LEU A 64 11.80 4.54 6.62
C LEU A 64 12.68 5.78 6.41
N ASN A 65 13.79 5.65 5.69
CA ASN A 65 14.67 6.77 5.38
C ASN A 65 13.95 7.86 4.58
N GLU A 66 13.24 7.48 3.51
CA GLU A 66 12.41 8.42 2.73
C GLU A 66 11.29 9.06 3.57
N THR A 67 10.73 8.31 4.52
CA THR A 67 9.71 8.84 5.44
C THR A 67 10.29 9.88 6.39
N LEU A 68 11.54 9.72 6.83
CA LEU A 68 12.16 10.61 7.81
C LEU A 68 12.90 11.80 7.16
N GLU A 69 13.12 11.75 5.86
CA GLU A 69 13.85 12.77 5.11
C GLU A 69 13.25 14.17 5.33
N GLY A 70 14.11 15.14 5.65
CA GLY A 70 13.71 16.53 5.91
C GLY A 70 12.92 16.77 7.20
N LYS A 71 12.62 15.74 8.01
CA LYS A 71 11.87 15.89 9.27
C LYS A 71 12.79 16.19 10.45
N LYS A 72 12.40 17.16 11.28
CA LYS A 72 13.06 17.43 12.57
C LYS A 72 12.58 16.43 13.61
N LEU A 73 13.41 15.41 13.88
CA LEU A 73 13.04 14.30 14.78
C LEU A 73 13.19 14.62 16.27
N GLY A 74 13.73 15.77 16.69
CA GLY A 74 13.59 16.27 18.07
C GLY A 74 13.90 15.29 19.22
N GLY A 75 14.83 14.34 19.04
CA GLY A 75 15.16 13.31 20.04
C GLY A 75 14.44 11.97 19.87
N PHE A 76 13.63 11.81 18.82
CA PHE A 76 13.09 10.53 18.37
C PHE A 76 14.13 9.76 17.54
N SER A 77 14.20 8.45 17.73
CA SER A 77 14.94 7.55 16.84
C SER A 77 13.99 6.49 16.29
N PHE A 78 14.09 6.21 15.00
CA PHE A 78 13.35 5.16 14.33
C PHE A 78 14.32 4.14 13.74
N SER A 79 13.97 2.86 13.77
CA SER A 79 14.73 1.79 13.14
C SER A 79 13.80 0.67 12.67
N ILE A 80 14.30 -0.21 11.80
CA ILE A 80 13.62 -1.44 11.40
C ILE A 80 14.16 -2.61 12.22
N ASP A 81 13.26 -3.44 12.76
CA ASP A 81 13.56 -4.73 13.38
C ASP A 81 12.67 -5.80 12.72
N GLY A 82 13.24 -6.61 11.83
CA GLY A 82 12.48 -7.50 10.96
C GLY A 82 11.51 -6.73 10.06
N SER A 83 10.21 -6.99 10.21
CA SER A 83 9.13 -6.28 9.50
C SER A 83 8.48 -5.16 10.33
N PHE A 84 9.14 -4.70 11.40
CA PHE A 84 8.57 -3.73 12.35
C PHE A 84 9.34 -2.43 12.39
N VAL A 85 8.61 -1.32 12.52
CA VAL A 85 9.19 -0.02 12.88
C VAL A 85 9.27 0.10 14.40
N VAL A 86 10.48 0.38 14.88
CA VAL A 86 10.77 0.67 16.28
C VAL A 86 10.97 2.15 16.43
N ALA A 87 10.09 2.82 17.18
CA ALA A 87 10.21 4.22 17.55
C ALA A 87 10.66 4.32 19.02
N LYS A 88 11.70 5.12 19.30
CA LYS A 88 12.13 5.45 20.66
C LYS A 88 12.05 6.96 20.87
N ALA A 89 11.54 7.34 22.03
CA ALA A 89 11.36 8.71 22.48
C ALA A 89 11.83 8.85 23.93
N LYS A 90 12.36 10.02 24.30
CA LYS A 90 12.55 10.41 25.69
C LYS A 90 11.55 11.52 26.03
N TYR A 91 10.89 11.42 27.18
CA TYR A 91 9.96 12.43 27.69
C TYR A 91 10.11 12.50 29.21
N THR A 92 9.84 13.68 29.78
CA THR A 92 9.89 13.95 31.23
C THR A 92 8.52 14.33 31.79
N THR A 93 7.58 14.73 30.92
CA THR A 93 6.21 15.09 31.29
C THR A 93 5.17 14.37 30.44
N ASP A 94 3.93 14.30 30.93
CA ASP A 94 2.81 13.73 30.19
C ASP A 94 2.46 14.53 28.92
N ALA A 95 2.66 15.85 28.95
CA ALA A 95 2.46 16.70 27.77
C ALA A 95 3.47 16.36 26.66
N GLU A 96 4.73 16.11 27.01
CA GLU A 96 5.76 15.66 26.07
C GLU A 96 5.47 14.27 25.52
N LYS A 97 5.01 13.35 26.38
CA LYS A 97 4.59 12.01 25.95
C LYS A 97 3.46 12.07 24.92
N LYS A 98 2.42 12.86 25.17
CA LYS A 98 1.29 13.03 24.23
C LYS A 98 1.74 13.62 22.90
N LYS A 99 2.65 14.60 22.93
CA LYS A 99 3.24 15.19 21.71
C LYS A 99 4.10 14.17 20.95
N ALA A 100 4.85 13.33 21.66
CA ALA A 100 5.64 12.25 21.08
C ALA A 100 4.75 11.22 20.38
N GLU A 101 3.69 10.76 21.04
CA GLU A 101 2.70 9.83 20.46
C GLU A 101 2.08 10.41 19.18
N GLN A 102 1.66 11.68 19.19
CA GLN A 102 1.12 12.35 18.00
C GLN A 102 2.13 12.46 16.85
N THR A 103 3.41 12.70 17.16
CA THR A 103 4.47 12.80 16.15
C THR A 103 4.77 11.44 15.55
N ILE A 104 4.85 10.42 16.40
CA ILE A 104 5.04 9.03 16.00
C ILE A 104 3.88 8.57 15.12
N ASP A 105 2.63 8.83 15.49
CA ASP A 105 1.46 8.45 14.71
C ASP A 105 1.48 9.08 13.30
N LYS A 106 1.89 10.35 13.18
CA LYS A 106 2.05 11.02 11.88
C LYS A 106 3.14 10.35 11.03
N ILE A 107 4.29 10.04 11.62
CA ILE A 107 5.39 9.36 10.92
C ILE A 107 4.97 7.96 10.49
N MET A 108 4.28 7.21 11.36
CA MET A 108 3.82 5.86 11.06
C MET A 108 2.74 5.83 9.97
N ASN A 109 1.87 6.85 9.93
CA ASN A 109 0.91 7.02 8.83
C ASN A 109 1.62 7.22 7.50
N GLU A 110 2.59 8.14 7.45
CA GLU A 110 3.35 8.39 6.22
C GLU A 110 4.19 7.17 5.82
N PHE A 111 4.81 6.50 6.78
CA PHE A 111 5.55 5.25 6.56
C PHE A 111 4.66 4.17 5.95
N GLN A 112 3.46 3.96 6.49
CA GLN A 112 2.51 2.97 5.97
C GLN A 112 2.12 3.29 4.52
N MET A 113 1.82 4.56 4.22
CA MET A 113 1.46 4.97 2.85
C MET A 113 2.64 4.84 1.89
N ARG A 114 3.87 5.21 2.29
CA ARG A 114 5.07 4.99 1.47
C ARG A 114 5.38 3.50 1.28
N THR A 115 5.08 2.66 2.27
CA THR A 115 5.18 1.21 2.12
C THR A 115 4.22 0.70 1.04
N LEU A 116 2.99 1.21 0.98
CA LEU A 116 2.03 0.88 -0.08
C LEU A 116 2.46 1.41 -1.47
N VAL A 117 3.16 2.54 -1.53
CA VAL A 117 3.82 2.99 -2.78
C VAL A 117 4.85 1.97 -3.23
N MET A 118 5.65 1.42 -2.32
CA MET A 118 6.61 0.38 -2.67
C MET A 118 5.95 -0.93 -3.10
N VAL A 119 4.85 -1.34 -2.45
CA VAL A 119 4.04 -2.48 -2.91
C VAL A 119 3.60 -2.27 -4.36
N ALA A 120 3.08 -1.09 -4.68
CA ALA A 120 2.63 -0.78 -6.04
C ALA A 120 3.79 -0.78 -7.04
N LYS A 121 4.95 -0.20 -6.69
CA LYS A 121 6.16 -0.22 -7.54
C LYS A 121 6.70 -1.63 -7.78
N LEU A 122 6.62 -2.53 -6.80
CA LEU A 122 6.99 -3.94 -6.96
C LEU A 122 6.05 -4.69 -7.92
N LEU A 123 4.87 -4.13 -8.20
CA LEU A 123 3.91 -4.61 -9.21
C LEU A 123 3.95 -3.77 -10.49
N ASP A 124 5.09 -3.09 -10.73
CA ASP A 124 5.38 -2.30 -11.91
C ASP A 124 4.51 -1.05 -12.11
N PHE A 125 3.84 -0.57 -11.07
CA PHE A 125 3.16 0.73 -11.12
C PHE A 125 4.14 1.88 -10.99
N ASN A 126 4.05 2.84 -11.91
CA ASN A 126 4.60 4.17 -11.75
C ASN A 126 3.68 4.95 -10.79
N CYS A 127 4.19 5.30 -9.62
CA CYS A 127 3.37 5.87 -8.55
C CYS A 127 3.73 7.31 -8.20
N ARG A 128 2.70 8.08 -7.85
CA ARG A 128 2.80 9.39 -7.20
C ARG A 128 2.11 9.36 -5.84
N LEU A 129 2.74 9.97 -4.84
CA LEU A 129 2.16 10.21 -3.52
C LEU A 129 1.79 11.69 -3.41
N MET A 130 0.55 11.97 -2.98
CA MET A 130 0.02 13.32 -2.78
C MET A 130 -0.52 13.44 -1.35
N ASN A 131 -0.35 14.61 -0.73
CA ASN A 131 -0.87 14.90 0.60
C ASN A 131 -1.54 16.27 0.56
N GLU A 132 -2.88 16.26 0.58
CA GLU A 132 -3.72 17.45 0.45
C GLU A 132 -4.74 17.43 1.59
N ASP A 133 -4.77 18.49 2.41
CA ASP A 133 -5.72 18.68 3.51
C ASP A 133 -5.83 17.47 4.48
N GLY A 134 -4.70 16.80 4.74
CA GLY A 134 -4.65 15.62 5.62
C GLY A 134 -5.18 14.33 4.99
N THR A 135 -5.47 14.34 3.68
CA THR A 135 -5.74 13.17 2.87
C THR A 135 -4.48 12.76 2.11
N ILE A 136 -4.05 11.52 2.32
CA ILE A 136 -2.90 10.95 1.59
C ILE A 136 -3.44 10.10 0.46
N THR A 137 -3.06 10.43 -0.78
CA THR A 137 -3.47 9.69 -1.99
C THR A 137 -2.24 9.13 -2.69
N ILE A 138 -2.30 7.85 -3.04
CA ILE A 138 -1.38 7.18 -3.97
C ILE A 138 -2.15 7.00 -5.26
N GLU A 139 -1.56 7.43 -6.36
CA GLU A 139 -2.02 7.08 -7.70
C GLU A 139 -0.91 6.32 -8.40
N GLY A 140 -1.26 5.24 -9.08
CA GLY A 140 -0.34 4.37 -9.79
C GLY A 140 -0.87 4.05 -11.17
N GLU A 141 0.01 4.05 -12.17
CA GLU A 141 -0.31 3.61 -13.53
C GLU A 141 0.72 2.62 -14.03
N LYS A 142 0.26 1.61 -14.79
CA LYS A 142 1.16 0.73 -15.52
C LYS A 142 0.60 0.34 -16.88
N PRO A 143 1.47 -0.03 -17.84
CA PRO A 143 1.02 -0.53 -19.14
C PRO A 143 0.08 -1.72 -18.98
N ASN A 144 -0.92 -1.79 -19.86
CA ASN A 144 -1.80 -2.95 -19.93
C ASN A 144 -1.31 -3.88 -21.06
N PRO A 145 -0.87 -5.10 -20.74
CA PRO A 145 -0.31 -6.02 -21.73
C PRO A 145 -1.33 -6.43 -22.81
N ASP A 146 -2.63 -6.41 -22.48
CA ASP A 146 -3.69 -6.82 -23.39
C ASP A 146 -4.29 -5.66 -24.20
N ASN A 147 -3.94 -4.42 -23.84
CA ASN A 147 -4.44 -3.21 -24.49
C ASN A 147 -3.49 -2.02 -24.26
N ASP A 148 -2.55 -1.82 -25.19
CA ASP A 148 -1.53 -0.77 -25.15
C ASP A 148 -2.09 0.67 -25.18
N GLN A 149 -3.40 0.82 -25.41
CA GLN A 149 -4.08 2.10 -25.44
C GLN A 149 -4.70 2.49 -24.10
N VAL A 150 -4.80 1.59 -23.12
CA VAL A 150 -5.46 1.83 -21.83
C VAL A 150 -4.57 1.36 -20.68
N SER A 151 -4.00 2.31 -19.93
CA SER A 151 -3.15 1.98 -18.77
C SER A 151 -3.98 1.44 -17.60
N ARG A 152 -3.50 0.39 -16.92
CA ARG A 152 -4.07 -0.09 -15.65
C ARG A 152 -3.83 0.97 -14.59
N TYR A 153 -4.83 1.19 -13.73
CA TYR A 153 -4.79 2.25 -12.73
C TYR A 153 -5.00 1.69 -11.33
N LEU A 154 -4.25 2.24 -10.37
CA LEU A 154 -4.35 1.99 -8.94
C LEU A 154 -4.54 3.33 -8.24
N ARG A 155 -5.50 3.40 -7.32
CA ARG A 155 -5.64 4.52 -6.39
C ARG A 155 -5.82 4.02 -4.98
N ILE A 156 -5.07 4.61 -4.05
CA ILE A 156 -5.21 4.36 -2.62
C ILE A 156 -5.40 5.69 -1.94
N THR A 157 -6.52 5.89 -1.26
CA THR A 157 -6.81 7.13 -0.55
C THR A 157 -6.95 6.82 0.92
N ARG A 158 -6.23 7.55 1.78
CA ARG A 158 -6.44 7.58 3.22
C ARG A 158 -6.92 8.96 3.64
N ARG A 159 -8.15 9.04 4.13
CA ARG A 159 -8.78 10.27 4.60
C ARG A 159 -8.41 10.57 6.05
N ALA A 160 -8.51 11.84 6.44
CA ALA A 160 -8.23 12.30 7.79
C ALA A 160 -9.14 11.67 8.87
N ASP A 161 -10.35 11.24 8.49
CA ASP A 161 -11.29 10.52 9.37
C ASP A 161 -10.92 9.05 9.61
N GLY A 162 -9.81 8.59 9.03
CA GLY A 162 -9.31 7.22 9.14
C GLY A 162 -9.91 6.25 8.13
N LYS A 163 -10.88 6.67 7.31
CA LYS A 163 -11.41 5.84 6.22
C LYS A 163 -10.38 5.73 5.11
N SER A 164 -10.20 4.52 4.60
CA SER A 164 -9.28 4.26 3.50
C SER A 164 -10.01 3.54 2.36
N GLU A 165 -9.52 3.75 1.16
CA GLU A 165 -10.11 3.26 -0.07
C GLU A 165 -9.00 2.77 -0.98
N ILE A 166 -9.18 1.59 -1.57
CA ILE A 166 -8.30 1.05 -2.61
C ILE A 166 -9.16 0.79 -3.85
N MET A 167 -8.67 1.27 -4.99
CA MET A 167 -9.33 1.15 -6.28
C MET A 167 -8.34 0.64 -7.32
N PHE A 168 -8.77 -0.35 -8.10
CA PHE A 168 -8.05 -0.88 -9.24
C PHE A 168 -8.97 -0.74 -10.46
N GLU A 169 -8.49 -0.15 -11.55
CA GLU A 169 -9.29 0.09 -12.76
C GLU A 169 -8.57 -0.33 -14.05
N HIS A 170 -9.37 -0.46 -15.10
CA HIS A 170 -8.95 -0.73 -16.48
C HIS A 170 -8.32 -2.10 -16.74
N TYR A 171 -8.83 -3.14 -16.08
CA TYR A 171 -8.42 -4.51 -16.37
C TYR A 171 -9.21 -5.05 -17.56
N SER A 172 -8.50 -5.74 -18.46
CA SER A 172 -9.04 -6.41 -19.65
C SER A 172 -9.97 -7.57 -19.29
N ALA A 173 -9.70 -8.26 -18.19
CA ALA A 173 -10.42 -9.44 -17.72
C ALA A 173 -10.63 -9.41 -16.18
N PRO A 174 -11.71 -10.01 -15.65
CA PRO A 174 -11.94 -10.13 -14.21
C PRO A 174 -10.82 -10.88 -13.50
N GLU A 175 -10.30 -11.94 -14.11
CA GLU A 175 -9.26 -12.79 -13.51
C GLU A 175 -7.96 -12.01 -13.32
N ALA A 176 -7.60 -11.15 -14.28
CA ALA A 176 -6.44 -10.28 -14.17
C ALA A 176 -6.58 -9.25 -13.04
N LEU A 177 -7.80 -8.71 -12.84
CA LEU A 177 -8.11 -7.81 -11.72
C LEU A 177 -7.98 -8.54 -10.38
N VAL A 178 -8.54 -9.75 -10.28
CA VAL A 178 -8.47 -10.57 -9.07
C VAL A 178 -7.03 -10.90 -8.74
N GLU A 179 -6.26 -11.38 -9.71
CA GLU A 179 -4.85 -11.73 -9.51
C GLU A 179 -4.02 -10.54 -9.00
N GLU A 180 -4.17 -9.37 -9.62
CA GLU A 180 -3.45 -8.17 -9.20
C GLU A 180 -3.79 -7.77 -7.77
N ARG A 181 -5.07 -7.82 -7.39
CA ARG A 181 -5.51 -7.51 -6.03
C ARG A 181 -4.91 -8.47 -5.02
N ILE A 182 -4.84 -9.76 -5.34
CA ILE A 182 -4.24 -10.75 -4.44
C ILE A 182 -2.74 -10.48 -4.32
N LYS A 183 -2.02 -10.27 -5.44
CA LYS A 183 -0.59 -9.90 -5.44
C LYS A 183 -0.30 -8.68 -4.57
N PHE A 184 -1.10 -7.61 -4.73
CA PHE A 184 -0.99 -6.40 -3.92
C PHE A 184 -1.20 -6.68 -2.43
N THR A 185 -2.24 -7.45 -2.11
CA THR A 185 -2.61 -7.77 -0.72
C THR A 185 -1.51 -8.57 -0.02
N VAL A 186 -1.03 -9.66 -0.64
CA VAL A 186 -0.02 -10.52 0.00
C VAL A 186 1.31 -9.79 0.16
N LEU A 187 1.68 -8.91 -0.78
CA LEU A 187 2.86 -8.05 -0.65
C LEU A 187 2.72 -7.02 0.47
N ALA A 188 1.56 -6.36 0.58
CA ALA A 188 1.30 -5.42 1.66
C ALA A 188 1.38 -6.13 3.03
N GLN A 189 0.79 -7.32 3.16
CA GLN A 189 0.87 -8.14 4.37
C GLN A 189 2.32 -8.54 4.69
N LYS A 190 3.08 -8.98 3.68
CA LYS A 190 4.51 -9.33 3.84
C LYS A 190 5.35 -8.14 4.29
N LEU A 191 5.02 -6.92 3.83
CA LEU A 191 5.65 -5.67 4.26
C LEU A 191 5.07 -5.10 5.57
N GLY A 192 4.23 -5.86 6.28
CA GLY A 192 3.71 -5.47 7.59
C GLY A 192 2.54 -4.48 7.56
N VAL A 193 1.92 -4.27 6.40
CA VAL A 193 0.73 -3.42 6.24
C VAL A 193 -0.52 -4.32 6.20
N PRO A 194 -1.28 -4.42 7.29
CA PRO A 194 -2.56 -5.14 7.25
C PRO A 194 -3.56 -4.37 6.39
N ILE A 195 -4.23 -5.09 5.50
CA ILE A 195 -5.34 -4.58 4.70
C ILE A 195 -6.56 -5.44 5.02
N ASP A 196 -7.50 -4.87 5.77
CA ASP A 196 -8.78 -5.52 6.05
C ASP A 196 -9.81 -5.02 5.04
N PHE A 197 -10.20 -5.91 4.14
CA PHE A 197 -11.20 -5.67 3.12
C PHE A 197 -12.60 -5.83 3.70
N THR A 198 -13.39 -4.76 3.76
CA THR A 198 -14.73 -4.85 4.34
C THR A 198 -15.75 -5.40 3.34
N LEU A 199 -15.81 -4.92 2.09
CA LEU A 199 -16.63 -5.50 1.00
C LEU A 199 -16.15 -5.01 -0.38
N PRO A 200 -15.71 -5.89 -1.31
CA PRO A 200 -15.36 -5.46 -2.67
C PRO A 200 -16.63 -5.16 -3.47
N ARG A 201 -16.66 -4.02 -4.17
CA ARG A 201 -17.57 -3.79 -5.28
C ARG A 201 -16.81 -4.01 -6.57
N GLU A 202 -17.17 -5.06 -7.29
CA GLU A 202 -16.63 -5.38 -8.61
C GLU A 202 -17.69 -5.02 -9.66
N VAL A 203 -17.29 -4.23 -10.65
CA VAL A 203 -18.15 -3.79 -11.75
C VAL A 203 -17.28 -3.60 -12.98
N GLY A 204 -17.82 -3.92 -14.15
CA GLY A 204 -17.15 -3.62 -15.40
C GLY A 204 -17.62 -4.48 -16.56
N SER A 205 -17.07 -4.16 -17.71
CA SER A 205 -17.26 -4.86 -18.97
C SER A 205 -15.92 -4.89 -19.71
N PRO A 206 -15.71 -5.83 -20.65
CA PRO A 206 -14.50 -5.84 -21.46
C PRO A 206 -14.23 -4.48 -22.10
N ILE A 207 -12.95 -4.14 -22.25
CA ILE A 207 -12.54 -2.88 -22.90
C ILE A 207 -12.92 -2.98 -24.38
N ALA A 208 -13.76 -2.05 -24.86
CA ALA A 208 -14.16 -2.03 -26.26
C ALA A 208 -12.99 -1.68 -27.19
N ILE A 209 -13.03 -2.19 -28.43
CA ILE A 209 -12.02 -1.95 -29.46
C ILE A 209 -11.96 -0.45 -29.80
N GLY A 210 -10.75 0.11 -29.85
CA GLY A 210 -10.51 1.51 -30.25
C GLY A 210 -10.66 2.55 -29.12
N ILE A 211 -10.87 2.12 -27.86
CA ILE A 211 -10.81 3.03 -26.71
C ILE A 211 -9.33 3.34 -26.40
N THR A 212 -9.00 4.62 -26.33
CA THR A 212 -7.71 5.12 -25.86
C THR A 212 -7.87 5.88 -24.55
N HIS A 213 -7.06 5.54 -23.55
CA HIS A 213 -7.01 6.16 -22.23
C HIS A 213 -5.57 6.01 -21.68
N LYS A 214 -4.65 6.81 -22.23
CA LYS A 214 -3.22 6.79 -21.91
C LYS A 214 -2.89 7.74 -20.75
N ASP A 215 -1.93 7.30 -19.93
CA ASP A 215 -1.19 7.97 -18.86
C ASP A 215 -1.76 9.31 -18.34
N HIS A 216 -2.43 9.27 -17.18
CA HIS A 216 -2.94 10.45 -16.46
C HIS A 216 -1.90 11.07 -15.54
N LEU A 217 -0.92 10.28 -15.11
CA LEU A 217 0.23 10.76 -14.35
C LEU A 217 1.17 11.49 -15.33
N LYS A 218 0.92 12.79 -15.55
CA LYS A 218 1.86 13.65 -16.28
C LYS A 218 3.25 13.54 -15.65
N GLN A 219 4.22 13.15 -16.48
CA GLN A 219 5.65 13.15 -16.14
C GLN A 219 6.13 14.55 -15.73
#